data_AF-A0A2R6HJZ0-F1
#
_entry.id   AF-A0A2R6HJZ0-F1
#
_cell.length_a   1.000
_cell.length_b   1.000
_cell.length_c   1.000
_cell.angle_alpha   90.00
_cell.angle_beta   90.00
_cell.angle_gamma   90.00
#
_symmetry.space_group_name_H-M   'P 1'
#
loop_
_entity.id
_entity.type
_entity.pdbx_description
1 polymer ?
#
loop_
_entity_poly.entity_id
_entity_poly.type
_entity_poly.pdbx_seq_one_letter_code
_entity_poly.pdbx_strand_id
1 'polypeptide(L)'
;MRIRDRLGISERQQVLAVRAMQAVMVLVVGVGVWRGDLKVIVNGGVALGISLLVPWLERDYGVPLDAGLTLWITAAVFLHAFGTIGFPPGTTSFYRTVWWWDHMTHALSSSVVAGVGYATVRALDEHSEDIYLPPKFVFVFILMFVLAYGVFWEILEFALAEGAALLGTDTVLTQYGLTDSLLDLLFNSIGAVVVALWGTAYLNDLSGYIRERLDGRAA
;
A
#
# COMPACT_ATOMS: atom_id res chain seq x y z
N MET A 1 17.33 -16.97 6.09
CA MET A 1 18.09 -15.73 6.37
C MET A 1 17.26 -14.56 5.89
N ARG A 2 16.62 -13.84 6.81
CA ARG A 2 15.68 -12.77 6.45
C ARG A 2 16.50 -11.56 5.95
N ILE A 3 15.97 -10.78 5.01
CA ILE A 3 16.67 -9.62 4.41
C ILE A 3 17.20 -8.63 5.47
N ARG A 4 16.50 -8.54 6.62
CA ARG A 4 16.92 -7.77 7.81
C ARG A 4 18.31 -8.15 8.34
N ASP A 5 18.70 -9.42 8.25
CA ASP A 5 19.98 -9.93 8.74
C ASP A 5 21.15 -9.48 7.85
N ARG A 6 20.87 -9.13 6.58
CA ARG A 6 21.86 -8.58 5.63
C ARG A 6 21.94 -7.05 5.66
N LEU A 7 20.87 -6.35 6.05
CA LEU A 7 20.82 -4.88 6.11
C LEU A 7 21.15 -4.30 7.50
N GLY A 8 21.21 -5.14 8.54
CA GLY A 8 21.51 -4.70 9.91
C GLY A 8 20.41 -3.85 10.56
N ILE A 9 19.20 -3.84 9.99
CA ILE A 9 18.06 -3.07 10.52
C ILE A 9 17.31 -3.91 11.55
N SER A 10 17.47 -3.54 12.82
CA SER A 10 16.75 -4.17 13.95
C SER A 10 15.24 -3.88 13.89
N GLU A 11 14.43 -4.77 14.47
CA GLU A 11 12.98 -4.56 14.62
C GLU A 11 12.66 -3.23 15.32
N ARG A 12 13.48 -2.85 16.30
CA ARG A 12 13.35 -1.55 16.99
C ARG A 12 13.49 -0.37 16.05
N GLN A 13 14.42 -0.41 15.09
CA GLN A 13 14.59 0.65 14.09
C GLN A 13 13.40 0.72 13.13
N GLN A 14 12.84 -0.43 12.73
CA GLN A 14 11.65 -0.47 11.86
C GLN A 14 10.43 0.14 12.55
N VAL A 15 10.20 -0.22 13.82
CA VAL A 15 9.13 0.36 14.64
C VAL A 15 9.32 1.86 14.84
N LEU A 16 10.55 2.32 15.09
CA LEU A 16 10.84 3.75 15.20
C LEU A 16 10.58 4.49 13.88
N ALA A 17 10.94 3.90 12.75
CA ALA A 17 10.68 4.46 11.42
C ALA A 17 9.17 4.56 11.14
N VAL A 18 8.39 3.53 11.46
CA VAL A 18 6.92 3.55 11.36
C VAL A 18 6.33 4.70 12.19
N ARG A 19 6.75 4.82 13.46
CA ARG A 19 6.27 5.90 14.34
C ARG A 19 6.66 7.29 13.83
N ALA A 20 7.87 7.43 13.28
CA ALA A 20 8.31 8.68 12.68
C ALA A 20 7.45 9.05 11.46
N MET A 21 7.16 8.09 10.57
CA MET A 21 6.28 8.30 9.42
C MET A 21 4.85 8.67 9.85
N GLN A 22 4.31 8.00 10.87
CA GLN A 22 3.01 8.34 11.45
C GLN A 22 2.98 9.75 12.04
N ALA A 23 4.02 10.15 12.78
CA ALA A 23 4.13 11.51 13.30
C ALA A 23 4.18 12.54 12.18
N VAL A 24 4.89 12.27 11.09
CA VAL A 24 4.89 13.15 9.91
C VAL A 24 3.51 13.19 9.27
N MET A 25 2.80 12.07 9.10
CA MET A 25 1.42 12.07 8.57
C MET A 25 0.45 12.88 9.43
N VAL A 26 0.59 12.85 10.76
CA VAL A 26 -0.19 13.73 11.65
C VAL A 26 0.11 15.20 11.36
N LEU A 27 1.39 15.55 11.16
CA LEU A 27 1.79 16.90 10.76
C LEU A 27 1.24 17.26 9.37
N VAL A 28 1.24 16.32 8.42
CA VAL A 28 0.67 16.48 7.08
C VAL A 28 -0.80 16.86 7.16
N VAL A 29 -1.58 16.09 7.92
CA VAL A 29 -3.01 16.37 8.14
C VAL A 29 -3.20 17.71 8.84
N GLY A 30 -2.41 18.01 9.88
CA GLY A 30 -2.47 19.28 10.58
C GLY A 30 -2.17 20.49 9.69
N VAL A 31 -1.20 20.37 8.79
CA VAL A 31 -0.90 21.37 7.76
C VAL A 31 -2.05 21.51 6.77
N GLY A 32 -2.66 20.40 6.34
CA GLY A 32 -3.84 20.40 5.50
C GLY A 32 -5.00 21.15 6.15
N VAL A 33 -5.30 20.87 7.42
CA VAL A 33 -6.34 21.56 8.21
C VAL A 33 -6.03 23.05 8.33
N TRP A 34 -4.79 23.42 8.65
CA TRP A 34 -4.39 24.82 8.77
C TRP A 34 -4.53 25.60 7.45
N ARG A 35 -4.35 24.94 6.31
CA ARG A 35 -4.50 25.54 4.97
C ARG A 35 -5.92 25.45 4.40
N GLY A 36 -6.80 24.67 5.02
CA GLY A 36 -8.10 24.31 4.43
C GLY A 36 -7.98 23.42 3.17
N ASP A 37 -6.89 22.69 3.03
CA ASP A 37 -6.62 21.83 1.87
C ASP A 37 -7.25 20.45 2.05
N LEU A 38 -8.45 20.27 1.51
CA LEU A 38 -9.21 19.02 1.64
C LEU A 38 -8.46 17.82 1.03
N LYS A 39 -7.72 18.03 -0.06
CA LYS A 39 -6.93 16.98 -0.71
C LYS A 39 -5.87 16.44 0.24
N VAL A 40 -5.10 17.32 0.88
CA VAL A 40 -4.06 16.91 1.86
C VAL A 40 -4.68 16.27 3.09
N ILE A 41 -5.80 16.80 3.59
CA ILE A 41 -6.49 16.26 4.77
C ILE A 41 -6.97 14.82 4.52
N VAL A 42 -7.66 14.59 3.40
CA VAL A 42 -8.24 13.26 3.12
C VAL A 42 -7.14 12.24 2.83
N ASN A 43 -6.16 12.56 1.97
CA ASN A 43 -5.08 11.63 1.65
C ASN A 43 -4.22 11.31 2.89
N GLY A 44 -3.85 12.34 3.68
CA GLY A 44 -3.12 12.16 4.92
C GLY A 44 -3.92 11.37 5.97
N GLY A 45 -5.22 11.64 6.09
CA GLY A 45 -6.12 10.96 7.03
C GLY A 45 -6.30 9.48 6.70
N VAL A 46 -6.53 9.16 5.43
CA VAL A 46 -6.64 7.78 4.94
C VAL A 46 -5.32 7.04 5.16
N ALA A 47 -4.19 7.63 4.78
CA ALA A 47 -2.87 7.01 4.98
C ALA A 47 -2.56 6.75 6.46
N LEU A 48 -2.85 7.73 7.33
CA LEU A 48 -2.70 7.57 8.77
C LEU A 48 -3.63 6.45 9.28
N GLY A 49 -4.89 6.42 8.85
CA GLY A 49 -5.85 5.38 9.20
C GLY A 49 -5.36 3.98 8.83
N ILE A 50 -4.88 3.79 7.60
CA ILE A 50 -4.30 2.50 7.15
C ILE A 50 -3.08 2.14 8.01
N SER A 51 -2.19 3.08 8.29
CA SER A 51 -1.00 2.82 9.10
C SER A 51 -1.31 2.45 10.56
N LEU A 52 -2.44 2.92 11.09
CA LEU A 52 -2.90 2.62 12.46
C LEU A 52 -3.71 1.32 12.50
N LEU A 53 -4.39 0.97 11.40
CA LEU A 53 -5.11 -0.30 11.25
C LEU A 53 -4.16 -1.49 11.36
N VAL A 54 -2.93 -1.38 10.85
CA VAL A 54 -1.94 -2.46 10.86
C VAL A 54 -1.62 -2.93 12.30
N PRO A 55 -1.16 -2.07 13.24
CA PRO A 55 -0.99 -2.46 14.64
C PRO A 55 -2.28 -2.94 15.33
N TRP A 56 -3.44 -2.42 14.92
CA TRP A 56 -4.72 -2.83 15.49
C TRP A 56 -5.08 -4.26 15.09
N LEU A 57 -4.88 -4.64 13.82
CA LEU A 57 -5.03 -6.02 13.35
C LEU A 57 -4.06 -6.98 14.04
N GLU A 58 -2.82 -6.57 14.26
CA GLU A 58 -1.85 -7.36 15.01
C GLU A 58 -2.31 -7.58 16.46
N ARG A 59 -2.76 -6.53 17.15
CA ARG A 59 -3.14 -6.59 18.56
C ARG A 59 -4.44 -7.37 18.80
N ASP A 60 -5.50 -7.04 18.07
CA ASP A 60 -6.86 -7.49 18.39
C ASP A 60 -7.23 -8.77 17.61
N TYR A 61 -6.72 -8.90 16.38
CA TYR A 61 -6.96 -10.08 15.54
C TYR A 61 -5.80 -11.05 15.58
N GLY A 62 -4.65 -10.69 16.17
CA GLY A 62 -3.47 -11.54 16.23
C GLY A 62 -3.09 -11.99 14.85
N VAL A 63 -2.91 -11.04 13.92
CA VAL A 63 -2.33 -11.24 12.58
C VAL A 63 -0.82 -11.02 12.73
N PRO A 64 0.06 -11.86 12.14
CA PRO A 64 1.50 -11.82 12.37
C PRO A 64 2.13 -10.79 11.46
N LEU A 65 1.85 -9.52 11.72
CA LEU A 65 2.42 -8.45 10.94
C LEU A 65 3.82 -8.22 11.50
N ASP A 66 4.82 -8.85 10.89
CA ASP A 66 6.19 -8.59 11.29
C ASP A 66 6.52 -7.10 11.09
N ALA A 67 7.53 -6.61 11.80
CA ALA A 67 7.90 -5.19 11.75
C ALA A 67 8.26 -4.74 10.31
N GLY A 68 8.70 -5.67 9.46
CA GLY A 68 9.04 -5.41 8.06
C GLY A 68 7.81 -5.15 7.20
N LEU A 69 6.79 -6.00 7.30
CA LEU A 69 5.50 -5.84 6.61
C LEU A 69 4.80 -4.55 7.07
N THR A 70 4.80 -4.27 8.37
CA THR A 70 4.26 -3.02 8.91
C THR A 70 4.98 -1.80 8.36
N LEU A 71 6.32 -1.85 8.30
CA LEU A 71 7.13 -0.78 7.72
C LEU A 71 6.84 -0.59 6.23
N TRP A 72 6.72 -1.68 5.46
CA TRP A 72 6.44 -1.64 4.03
C TRP A 72 5.07 -1.03 3.71
N ILE A 73 4.01 -1.48 4.40
CA ILE A 73 2.66 -0.92 4.25
C ILE A 73 2.66 0.56 4.64
N THR A 74 3.26 0.89 5.79
CA THR A 74 3.32 2.27 6.27
C THR A 74 4.10 3.16 5.30
N ALA A 75 5.22 2.69 4.74
CA ALA A 75 6.02 3.44 3.79
C ALA A 75 5.24 3.75 2.50
N ALA A 76 4.45 2.79 2.00
CA ALA A 76 3.62 2.98 0.81
C ALA A 76 2.61 4.12 1.02
N VAL A 77 1.81 4.04 2.07
CA VAL A 77 0.77 5.06 2.35
C VAL A 77 1.38 6.39 2.79
N PHE A 78 2.51 6.36 3.51
CA PHE A 78 3.26 7.55 3.90
C PHE A 78 3.76 8.33 2.69
N LEU A 79 4.46 7.68 1.75
CA LEU A 79 5.01 8.34 0.57
C LEU A 79 3.90 8.89 -0.33
N HIS A 80 2.78 8.17 -0.44
CA HIS A 80 1.61 8.66 -1.16
C HIS A 80 1.05 9.94 -0.51
N ALA A 81 0.74 9.91 0.79
CA ALA A 81 0.23 11.08 1.51
C ALA A 81 1.22 12.26 1.52
N PHE A 82 2.51 11.99 1.74
CA PHE A 82 3.56 13.01 1.72
C PHE A 82 3.68 13.67 0.34
N GLY A 83 3.47 12.88 -0.73
CA GLY A 83 3.44 13.35 -2.11
C GLY A 83 2.44 14.48 -2.37
N THR A 84 1.33 14.50 -1.61
CA THR A 84 0.26 15.48 -1.79
C THR A 84 0.61 16.88 -1.24
N ILE A 85 1.57 16.98 -0.32
CA ILE A 85 2.00 18.26 0.22
C ILE A 85 2.88 19.00 -0.78
N GLY A 86 2.67 20.30 -0.92
CA GLY A 86 3.68 21.23 -1.42
C GLY A 86 4.65 21.67 -0.31
N PHE A 87 5.95 21.49 -0.54
CA PHE A 87 7.02 22.00 0.32
C PHE A 87 7.98 22.92 -0.47
N PRO A 88 8.32 24.13 0.03
CA PRO A 88 7.80 24.82 1.22
C PRO A 88 6.28 25.13 1.15
N PRO A 89 5.65 25.55 2.27
CA PRO A 89 4.24 25.94 2.27
C PRO A 89 3.86 26.92 1.15
N GLY A 90 2.83 26.58 0.36
CA GLY A 90 2.38 27.38 -0.78
C GLY A 90 2.98 26.99 -2.14
N THR A 91 3.79 25.92 -2.22
CA THR A 91 4.28 25.39 -3.49
C THR A 91 3.41 24.26 -4.05
N THR A 92 3.70 23.84 -5.28
CA THR A 92 3.08 22.67 -5.91
C THR A 92 3.49 21.37 -5.22
N SER A 93 2.59 20.38 -5.25
CA SER A 93 2.81 19.07 -4.61
C SER A 93 4.00 18.31 -5.20
N PHE A 94 4.57 17.38 -4.44
CA PHE A 94 5.65 16.49 -4.93
C PHE A 94 5.25 15.72 -6.18
N TYR A 95 3.98 15.31 -6.28
CA TYR A 95 3.41 14.73 -7.50
C TYR A 95 3.58 15.59 -8.75
N ARG A 96 3.68 16.92 -8.60
CA ARG A 96 3.89 17.85 -9.71
C ARG A 96 5.35 18.28 -9.88
N THR A 97 6.14 18.28 -8.81
CA THR A 97 7.52 18.78 -8.84
C THR A 97 8.57 17.69 -9.10
N VAL A 98 8.28 16.44 -8.73
CA VAL A 98 9.21 15.31 -8.86
C VAL A 98 8.61 14.29 -9.83
N TRP A 99 9.10 14.30 -11.07
CA TRP A 99 8.53 13.53 -12.20
C TRP A 99 8.40 12.02 -11.97
N TRP A 100 9.28 11.42 -11.15
CA TRP A 100 9.27 9.99 -10.86
C TRP A 100 8.49 9.63 -9.59
N TRP A 101 8.07 10.62 -8.80
CA TRP A 101 7.45 10.37 -7.50
C TRP A 101 6.19 9.54 -7.63
N ASP A 102 5.34 9.93 -8.57
CA ASP A 102 4.06 9.30 -8.82
C ASP A 102 4.20 7.82 -9.17
N HIS A 103 4.94 7.55 -10.24
CA HIS A 103 5.41 6.23 -10.67
C HIS A 103 6.01 5.37 -9.54
N MET A 104 6.87 5.94 -8.69
CA MET A 104 7.41 5.20 -7.53
C MET A 104 6.31 4.85 -6.54
N THR A 105 5.43 5.80 -6.21
CA THR A 105 4.33 5.54 -5.28
C THR A 105 3.35 4.50 -5.83
N HIS A 106 3.13 4.46 -7.15
CA HIS A 106 2.36 3.42 -7.82
C HIS A 106 3.02 2.04 -7.68
N ALA A 107 4.30 1.90 -8.02
CA ALA A 107 5.01 0.63 -7.86
C ALA A 107 5.03 0.15 -6.40
N LEU A 108 5.22 1.05 -5.45
CA LEU A 108 5.25 0.70 -4.02
C LEU A 108 3.85 0.32 -3.51
N SER A 109 2.82 1.09 -3.86
CA SER A 109 1.44 0.79 -3.45
C SER A 109 0.92 -0.49 -4.08
N SER A 110 1.19 -0.71 -5.37
CA SER A 110 0.83 -1.94 -6.08
C SER A 110 1.53 -3.16 -5.51
N SER A 111 2.76 -3.00 -5.01
CA SER A 111 3.47 -4.09 -4.34
C SER A 111 2.72 -4.50 -3.06
N VAL A 112 2.19 -3.56 -2.28
CA VAL A 112 1.37 -3.87 -1.10
C VAL A 112 0.09 -4.59 -1.51
N VAL A 113 -0.60 -4.13 -2.56
CA VAL A 113 -1.78 -4.79 -3.12
C VAL A 113 -1.45 -6.22 -3.59
N ALA A 114 -0.30 -6.42 -4.22
CA ALA A 114 0.20 -7.74 -4.62
C ALA A 114 0.41 -8.65 -3.39
N GLY A 115 0.95 -8.10 -2.31
CA GLY A 115 1.13 -8.80 -1.03
C GLY A 115 -0.20 -9.26 -0.42
N VAL A 116 -1.23 -8.40 -0.46
CA VAL A 116 -2.59 -8.74 -0.02
C VAL A 116 -3.18 -9.85 -0.89
N GLY A 117 -3.09 -9.74 -2.21
CA GLY A 117 -3.54 -10.76 -3.15
C GLY A 117 -2.85 -12.11 -2.89
N TYR A 118 -1.54 -12.08 -2.67
CA TYR A 118 -0.76 -13.28 -2.39
C TYR A 118 -1.16 -13.92 -1.07
N ALA A 119 -1.28 -13.13 0.01
CA ALA A 119 -1.72 -13.62 1.31
C ALA A 119 -3.12 -14.25 1.25
N THR A 120 -4.02 -13.64 0.48
CA THR A 120 -5.39 -14.15 0.27
C THR A 120 -5.38 -15.51 -0.43
N VAL A 121 -4.63 -15.62 -1.53
CA VAL A 121 -4.53 -16.87 -2.30
C VAL A 121 -3.88 -17.98 -1.48
N ARG A 122 -2.81 -17.68 -0.75
CA ARG A 122 -2.15 -18.65 0.13
C ARG A 122 -3.05 -19.11 1.26
N ALA A 123 -3.84 -18.20 1.84
CA ALA A 123 -4.82 -18.59 2.84
C ALA A 123 -5.84 -19.59 2.28
N LEU A 124 -6.33 -19.39 1.06
CA LEU A 124 -7.27 -20.33 0.41
C LEU A 124 -6.63 -21.69 0.09
N ASP A 125 -5.43 -21.67 -0.49
CA ASP A 125 -4.65 -22.87 -0.85
C ASP A 125 -4.28 -23.71 0.38
N GLU A 126 -3.99 -23.06 1.51
CA GLU A 126 -3.61 -23.77 2.74
C GLU A 126 -4.80 -24.25 3.59
N HIS A 127 -5.97 -23.61 3.49
CA HIS A 127 -7.12 -23.90 4.36
C HIS A 127 -8.24 -24.67 3.66
N SER A 128 -8.02 -25.13 2.44
CA SER A 128 -8.98 -25.95 1.70
C SER A 128 -8.26 -27.11 1.03
N GLU A 129 -8.51 -28.32 1.52
CA GLU A 129 -7.91 -29.55 0.95
C GLU A 129 -8.28 -29.76 -0.53
N ASP A 130 -9.38 -29.16 -0.98
CA ASP A 130 -9.85 -29.21 -2.37
C ASP A 130 -9.22 -28.14 -3.28
N ILE A 131 -8.45 -27.18 -2.73
CA ILE A 131 -7.86 -26.08 -3.48
C ILE A 131 -6.35 -26.27 -3.50
N TYR A 132 -5.82 -26.58 -4.70
CA TYR A 132 -4.39 -26.57 -4.97
C TYR A 132 -4.08 -25.57 -6.08
N LEU A 133 -3.26 -24.56 -5.76
CA LEU A 133 -2.91 -23.47 -6.66
C LEU A 133 -1.42 -23.53 -7.02
N PRO A 134 -1.07 -24.02 -8.22
CA PRO A 134 0.32 -24.14 -8.65
C PRO A 134 1.05 -22.79 -8.59
N PRO A 135 2.37 -22.76 -8.27
CA PRO A 135 3.12 -21.50 -8.16
C PRO A 135 3.05 -20.61 -9.41
N LYS A 136 3.02 -21.22 -10.61
CA LYS A 136 2.86 -20.50 -11.88
C LYS A 136 1.48 -19.85 -12.00
N PHE A 137 0.44 -20.51 -11.50
CA PHE A 137 -0.92 -19.95 -11.47
C PHE A 137 -0.96 -18.76 -10.52
N VAL A 138 -0.43 -18.91 -9.30
CA VAL A 138 -0.37 -17.83 -8.31
C VAL A 138 0.37 -16.62 -8.88
N PHE A 139 1.51 -16.81 -9.55
CA PHE A 139 2.25 -15.73 -10.21
C PHE A 139 1.37 -14.94 -11.19
N VAL A 140 0.71 -15.62 -12.13
CA VAL A 140 -0.16 -14.97 -13.13
C VAL A 140 -1.36 -14.31 -12.46
N PHE A 141 -1.96 -14.98 -11.47
CA PHE A 141 -3.08 -14.43 -10.70
C PHE A 141 -2.70 -13.11 -10.05
N ILE A 142 -1.53 -13.01 -9.39
CA ILE A 142 -1.09 -11.77 -8.75
C ILE A 142 -0.91 -10.63 -9.75
N LEU A 143 -0.32 -10.92 -10.92
CA LEU A 143 -0.21 -9.91 -11.98
C LEU A 143 -1.58 -9.43 -12.44
N MET A 144 -2.51 -10.34 -12.68
CA MET A 144 -3.88 -9.99 -13.11
C MET A 144 -4.64 -9.24 -12.02
N PHE A 145 -4.52 -9.65 -10.76
CA PHE A 145 -5.17 -9.03 -9.61
C PHE A 145 -4.70 -7.58 -9.44
N VAL A 146 -3.38 -7.34 -9.50
CA VAL A 146 -2.81 -6.00 -9.36
C VAL A 146 -3.17 -5.13 -10.56
N LEU A 147 -3.15 -5.66 -11.78
CA LEU A 147 -3.59 -4.92 -12.96
C LEU A 147 -5.08 -4.55 -12.89
N ALA A 148 -5.93 -5.48 -12.48
CA ALA A 148 -7.36 -5.23 -12.30
C ALA A 148 -7.60 -4.16 -11.22
N TYR A 149 -6.88 -4.23 -10.10
CA TYR A 149 -6.91 -3.20 -9.07
C TYR A 149 -6.41 -1.85 -9.60
N GLY A 150 -5.32 -1.84 -10.37
CA GLY A 150 -4.79 -0.62 -10.99
C GLY A 150 -5.81 0.05 -11.90
N VAL A 151 -6.46 -0.71 -12.79
CA VAL A 151 -7.53 -0.18 -13.63
C VAL A 151 -8.71 0.34 -12.80
N PHE A 152 -9.11 -0.39 -11.76
CA PHE A 152 -10.15 0.07 -10.84
C PHE A 152 -9.76 1.39 -10.16
N TRP A 153 -8.49 1.55 -9.76
CA TRP A 153 -7.97 2.76 -9.16
C TRP A 153 -8.02 3.95 -10.13
N GLU A 154 -7.54 3.80 -11.36
CA GLU A 154 -7.62 4.84 -12.40
C GLU A 154 -9.07 5.30 -12.66
N ILE A 155 -10.02 4.36 -12.67
CA ILE A 155 -11.45 4.68 -12.83
C ILE A 155 -11.96 5.48 -11.64
N LEU A 156 -11.53 5.16 -10.41
CA LEU A 156 -11.91 5.89 -9.21
C LEU A 156 -11.37 7.33 -9.26
N GLU A 157 -10.12 7.51 -9.66
CA GLU A 157 -9.52 8.84 -9.81
C GLU A 157 -10.24 9.68 -10.87
N PHE A 158 -10.52 9.10 -12.04
CA PHE A 158 -11.32 9.73 -13.08
C PHE A 158 -12.71 10.12 -12.55
N ALA A 159 -13.40 9.20 -11.86
CA ALA A 159 -14.74 9.46 -11.35
C ALA A 159 -14.78 10.57 -10.29
N LEU A 160 -13.78 10.63 -9.39
CA LEU A 160 -13.68 11.70 -8.40
C LEU A 160 -13.32 13.05 -9.05
N ALA A 161 -12.45 13.05 -10.07
CA ALA A 161 -12.10 14.26 -10.81
C ALA A 161 -13.32 14.83 -11.55
N GLU A 162 -14.06 14.00 -12.28
CA GLU A 162 -15.29 14.41 -12.97
C GLU A 162 -16.39 14.82 -11.99
N GLY A 163 -16.56 14.10 -10.88
CA GLY A 163 -17.51 14.45 -9.83
C GLY A 163 -17.22 15.82 -9.20
N ALA A 164 -15.95 16.11 -8.93
CA ALA A 164 -15.52 17.41 -8.41
C ALA A 164 -15.74 18.53 -9.44
N ALA A 165 -15.46 18.27 -10.71
CA ALA A 165 -15.71 19.22 -11.79
C ALA A 165 -17.20 19.57 -11.92
N LEU A 166 -18.09 18.59 -11.80
CA LEU A 166 -19.55 18.80 -11.82
C LEU A 166 -20.05 19.62 -10.63
N LEU A 167 -19.41 19.47 -9.47
CA LEU A 167 -19.76 20.21 -8.24
C LEU A 167 -19.06 21.58 -8.15
N GLY A 168 -18.14 21.89 -9.07
CA GLY A 168 -17.32 23.10 -9.02
C GLY A 168 -16.37 23.14 -7.82
N THR A 169 -15.97 21.99 -7.30
CA THR A 169 -15.07 21.84 -6.16
C THR A 169 -13.70 21.34 -6.59
N ASP A 170 -12.69 21.52 -5.74
CA ASP A 170 -11.40 20.86 -5.95
C ASP A 170 -11.50 19.34 -5.77
N THR A 171 -10.76 18.59 -6.58
CA THR A 171 -10.71 17.13 -6.48
C THR A 171 -9.73 16.67 -5.39
N VAL A 172 -10.08 15.57 -4.72
CA VAL A 172 -9.24 14.93 -3.69
C VAL A 172 -8.19 14.01 -4.33
N LEU A 173 -8.49 13.39 -5.47
CA LEU A 173 -7.56 12.60 -6.27
C LEU A 173 -7.41 13.24 -7.65
N THR A 174 -6.18 13.35 -8.14
CA THR A 174 -5.91 14.06 -9.39
C THR A 174 -5.45 13.07 -10.43
N GLN A 175 -6.27 12.87 -11.46
CA GLN A 175 -5.84 12.20 -12.68
C GLN A 175 -5.04 13.19 -13.54
N TYR A 176 -3.80 12.86 -13.90
CA TYR A 176 -2.94 13.76 -14.70
C TYR A 176 -3.03 13.51 -16.21
N GLY A 177 -3.69 12.42 -16.64
CA GLY A 177 -4.09 12.18 -18.02
C GLY A 177 -3.85 10.74 -18.48
N LEU A 178 -4.15 10.44 -19.75
CA LEU A 178 -4.06 9.07 -20.28
C LEU A 178 -2.64 8.49 -20.24
N THR A 179 -1.64 9.29 -20.61
CA THR A 179 -0.23 8.83 -20.62
C THR A 179 0.24 8.47 -19.22
N ASP A 180 -0.19 9.24 -18.22
CA ASP A 180 0.09 9.03 -16.81
C ASP A 180 -0.53 7.71 -16.34
N SER A 181 -1.84 7.54 -16.54
CA SER A 181 -2.56 6.28 -16.23
C SER A 181 -1.91 5.04 -16.86
N LEU A 182 -1.40 5.14 -18.10
CA LEU A 182 -0.69 4.02 -18.74
C LEU A 182 0.66 3.72 -18.07
N LEU A 183 1.38 4.75 -17.64
CA LEU A 183 2.61 4.58 -16.89
C LEU A 183 2.33 4.05 -15.48
N ASP A 184 1.24 4.46 -14.85
CA ASP A 184 0.82 3.92 -13.55
C ASP A 184 0.55 2.43 -13.63
N LEU A 185 -0.17 1.96 -14.65
CA LEU A 185 -0.35 0.53 -14.89
C LEU A 185 0.97 -0.22 -15.15
N LEU A 186 1.94 0.42 -15.82
CA LEU A 186 3.27 -0.15 -16.01
C LEU A 186 4.02 -0.28 -14.68
N PHE A 187 4.07 0.78 -13.87
CA PHE A 187 4.74 0.75 -12.56
C PHE A 187 4.01 -0.16 -11.57
N ASN A 188 2.68 -0.22 -11.65
CA ASN A 188 1.88 -1.18 -10.91
C ASN A 188 2.32 -2.62 -11.23
N SER A 189 2.53 -2.92 -12.52
CA SER A 189 3.02 -4.22 -12.99
C SER A 189 4.42 -4.54 -12.48
N ILE A 190 5.33 -3.55 -12.43
CA ILE A 190 6.68 -3.73 -11.88
C ILE A 190 6.58 -4.13 -10.40
N GLY A 191 5.79 -3.41 -9.60
CA GLY A 191 5.55 -3.76 -8.18
C GLY A 191 4.96 -5.15 -8.01
N ALA A 192 4.01 -5.52 -8.89
CA ALA A 192 3.40 -6.86 -8.90
C ALA A 192 4.43 -7.96 -9.20
N VAL A 193 5.29 -7.77 -10.21
CA VAL A 193 6.35 -8.74 -10.57
C VAL A 193 7.33 -8.92 -9.42
N VAL A 194 7.79 -7.82 -8.80
CA VAL A 194 8.71 -7.89 -7.65
C VAL A 194 8.12 -8.77 -6.55
N VAL A 195 6.85 -8.55 -6.18
CA VAL A 195 6.20 -9.32 -5.12
C VAL A 195 5.86 -10.74 -5.55
N ALA A 196 5.39 -10.96 -6.78
CA ALA A 196 5.05 -12.30 -7.27
C ALA A 196 6.30 -13.22 -7.35
N LEU A 197 7.46 -12.66 -7.72
CA LEU A 197 8.74 -13.36 -7.68
C LEU A 197 9.20 -13.62 -6.24
N TRP A 198 9.03 -12.67 -5.32
CA TRP A 198 9.42 -12.85 -3.92
C TRP A 198 8.50 -13.79 -3.15
N GLY A 199 7.19 -13.73 -3.39
CA GLY A 199 6.16 -14.53 -2.73
C GLY A 199 6.24 -15.99 -3.14
N THR A 200 6.51 -16.29 -4.41
CA THR A 200 6.78 -17.67 -4.84
C THR A 200 8.07 -18.26 -4.25
N ALA A 201 8.97 -17.42 -3.71
CA ALA A 201 10.24 -17.84 -3.12
C ALA A 201 10.31 -17.80 -1.58
N TYR A 202 9.47 -17.04 -0.87
CA TYR A 202 9.77 -16.68 0.54
C TYR A 202 8.61 -16.54 1.54
N LEU A 203 7.34 -16.65 1.17
CA LEU A 203 6.21 -16.39 2.10
C LEU A 203 5.57 -17.66 2.69
N ASN A 204 6.38 -18.66 3.04
CA ASN A 204 5.93 -19.81 3.84
C ASN A 204 5.69 -19.44 5.34
N ASP A 205 6.22 -18.31 5.82
CA ASP A 205 6.18 -17.94 7.25
C ASP A 205 4.88 -17.22 7.67
N LEU A 206 4.30 -16.37 6.81
CA LEU A 206 3.08 -15.59 7.12
C LEU A 206 1.83 -16.48 7.11
N SER A 207 1.79 -17.41 6.17
CA SER A 207 0.68 -18.34 5.98
C SER A 207 0.65 -19.40 7.09
N GLY A 208 1.83 -19.87 7.52
CA GLY A 208 1.99 -20.75 8.67
C GLY A 208 1.47 -20.18 10.01
N TYR A 209 1.48 -18.86 10.20
CA TYR A 209 0.90 -18.27 11.41
C TYR A 209 -0.62 -18.02 11.29
N ILE A 210 -1.13 -17.64 10.11
CA ILE A 210 -2.59 -17.51 9.90
C ILE A 210 -3.29 -18.83 10.25
N ARG A 211 -2.65 -19.96 9.89
CA ARG A 211 -3.02 -21.32 10.30
C ARG A 211 -3.13 -21.48 11.82
N GLU A 212 -2.07 -21.16 12.57
CA GLU A 212 -2.04 -21.31 14.05
C GLU A 212 -3.15 -20.50 14.75
N ARG A 213 -3.50 -19.35 14.19
CA ARG A 213 -4.51 -18.44 14.74
C ARG A 213 -5.95 -18.94 14.53
N LEU A 214 -6.21 -19.62 13.41
CA LEU A 214 -7.53 -20.16 13.08
C LEU A 214 -7.73 -21.55 13.71
N ASP A 215 -6.69 -22.39 13.75
CA ASP A 215 -6.72 -23.67 14.46
C ASP A 215 -6.94 -23.48 15.97
N GLY A 216 -6.35 -22.43 16.57
CA GLY A 216 -6.57 -22.07 17.97
C GLY A 216 -7.97 -21.53 18.31
N ARG A 217 -8.85 -21.29 17.31
CA ARG A 217 -10.27 -20.95 17.50
C ARG A 217 -11.20 -22.16 17.32
N ALA A 218 -10.68 -23.29 16.85
CA ALA A 218 -11.42 -24.53 16.62
C ALA A 218 -11.29 -25.56 17.77
N ALA A 219 -10.56 -25.23 18.83
CA ALA A 219 -10.42 -26.01 20.07
C ALA A 219 -11.13 -25.31 21.24
#